data_AF-A0AAW2GCT9-F1
#
_entry.id   AF-A0AAW2GCT9-F1
#
_cell.length_a   1.000
_cell.length_b   1.000
_cell.length_c   1.000
_cell.angle_alpha   90.00
_cell.angle_beta   90.00
_cell.angle_gamma   90.00
#
_symmetry.space_group_name_H-M   'P 1'
#
loop_
_entity.id
_entity.type
_entity.pdbx_description
1 polymer ?
#
loop_
_entity_poly.entity_id
_entity_poly.type
_entity_poly.pdbx_seq_one_letter_code
_entity_poly.pdbx_strand_id
1 'polypeptide(L)'
;MPPVRAWLKAWVYLGLVCGWGKGARPRFDTSTDMGLVLVPADAEVDSVIFRLRATDQDADFPLVFEVAATITPVVRIDNLPCTLYNKVCQANVILTKRLMPGRLHDFAVRVRDTKGDSNSMQATISATNATTSRDKIFPHIPSLIMIPEVRNYSRFF
;
A
#
# COMPACT_ATOMS: atom_id res chain seq x y z
N MET A 1 -28.39 -27.57 -48.30
CA MET A 1 -28.21 -26.43 -47.37
C MET A 1 -26.96 -26.64 -46.49
N PRO A 2 -25.73 -26.42 -46.99
CA PRO A 2 -24.50 -26.59 -46.20
C PRO A 2 -23.93 -25.37 -45.43
N PRO A 3 -24.16 -24.08 -45.80
CA PRO A 3 -23.35 -23.00 -45.23
C PRO A 3 -23.69 -22.71 -43.77
N VAL A 4 -24.97 -22.75 -43.40
CA VAL A 4 -25.44 -22.35 -42.05
C VAL A 4 -24.78 -23.17 -40.94
N ARG A 5 -24.54 -24.47 -41.16
CA ARG A 5 -23.93 -25.37 -40.17
C ARG A 5 -22.43 -25.13 -39.99
N ALA A 6 -21.74 -24.69 -41.04
CA ALA A 6 -20.32 -24.34 -40.99
C ALA A 6 -20.10 -23.00 -40.29
N TRP A 7 -20.95 -22.01 -40.58
CA TRP A 7 -20.92 -20.71 -39.92
C TRP A 7 -21.21 -20.83 -38.42
N LEU A 8 -22.20 -21.65 -38.02
CA LEU A 8 -22.50 -21.87 -36.59
C LEU A 8 -21.30 -22.44 -35.83
N LYS A 9 -20.59 -23.41 -36.42
CA LYS A 9 -19.37 -23.98 -35.82
C LYS A 9 -18.26 -22.95 -35.71
N ALA A 10 -18.05 -22.13 -36.74
CA ALA A 10 -17.06 -21.06 -36.72
C ALA A 10 -17.36 -20.03 -35.62
N TRP A 11 -18.63 -19.66 -35.41
CA TRP A 11 -19.05 -18.78 -34.32
C TRP A 11 -18.84 -19.41 -32.93
N VAL A 12 -19.08 -20.71 -32.78
CA VAL A 12 -18.81 -21.43 -31.52
C VAL A 12 -17.31 -21.49 -31.23
N TYR A 13 -16.46 -21.77 -32.23
CA TYR A 13 -15.01 -21.75 -32.06
C TYR A 13 -14.48 -20.34 -31.79
N LEU A 14 -15.03 -19.31 -32.45
CA LEU A 14 -14.65 -17.92 -32.20
C LEU A 14 -15.08 -17.45 -30.81
N GLY A 15 -16.28 -17.83 -30.35
CA GLY A 15 -16.74 -17.56 -28.99
C GLY A 15 -15.92 -18.26 -27.91
N LEU A 16 -15.47 -19.50 -28.18
CA LEU A 16 -14.61 -20.26 -27.27
C LEU A 16 -13.19 -19.68 -27.20
N VAL A 17 -12.63 -19.23 -28.33
CA VAL A 17 -11.30 -18.63 -28.40
C VAL A 17 -11.27 -17.22 -27.80
N CYS A 18 -12.32 -16.41 -28.01
CA CYS A 18 -12.43 -15.06 -27.43
C CYS A 18 -12.83 -15.07 -25.95
N GLY A 19 -13.33 -16.19 -25.42
CA GLY A 19 -13.72 -16.34 -24.02
C GLY A 19 -12.55 -16.64 -23.07
N TRP A 20 -11.34 -16.91 -23.59
CA TRP A 20 -10.20 -17.30 -22.76
C TRP A 20 -9.43 -16.08 -22.23
N GLY A 21 -9.49 -15.91 -20.91
CA GLY A 21 -8.36 -15.42 -20.12
C GLY A 21 -8.23 -13.91 -19.97
N LYS A 22 -9.21 -13.25 -19.33
CA LYS A 22 -8.87 -12.07 -18.53
C LYS A 22 -8.57 -12.56 -17.11
N GLY A 23 -7.29 -12.66 -16.76
CA GLY A 23 -6.85 -12.83 -15.38
C GLY A 23 -7.39 -11.70 -14.51
N ALA A 24 -7.71 -11.99 -13.27
CA ALA A 24 -8.17 -10.98 -12.33
C ALA A 24 -6.98 -10.11 -11.93
N ARG A 25 -7.03 -8.82 -12.29
CA ARG A 25 -5.94 -7.90 -11.94
C ARG A 25 -5.87 -7.65 -10.43
N PRO A 26 -4.67 -7.40 -9.89
CA PRO A 26 -4.52 -7.02 -8.49
C PRO A 26 -5.31 -5.74 -8.20
N ARG A 27 -5.95 -5.69 -7.02
CA ARG A 27 -6.80 -4.57 -6.60
C ARG A 27 -6.27 -3.96 -5.31
N PHE A 28 -6.18 -2.63 -5.29
CA PHE A 28 -5.96 -1.89 -4.07
C PHE A 28 -7.18 -2.00 -3.15
N ASP A 29 -6.92 -2.09 -1.85
CA ASP A 29 -7.96 -2.08 -0.82
C ASP A 29 -8.54 -0.67 -0.70
N THR A 30 -9.86 -0.54 -0.77
CA THR A 30 -10.57 0.74 -0.70
C THR A 30 -10.35 1.47 0.61
N SER A 31 -10.01 0.75 1.69
CA SER A 31 -9.69 1.35 2.99
C SER A 31 -8.32 2.03 3.03
N THR A 32 -7.42 1.69 2.11
CA THR A 32 -6.06 2.24 2.02
C THR A 32 -5.80 2.94 0.70
N ASP A 33 -6.85 3.43 0.07
CA ASP A 33 -6.75 4.24 -1.14
C ASP A 33 -6.05 5.56 -0.82
N MET A 34 -4.97 5.86 -1.55
CA MET A 34 -4.04 6.94 -1.22
C MET A 34 -4.36 8.22 -2.01
N GLY A 35 -5.63 8.61 -2.10
CA GLY A 35 -6.06 9.77 -2.89
C GLY A 35 -5.36 11.08 -2.48
N LEU A 36 -5.53 11.51 -1.22
CA LEU A 36 -4.85 12.67 -0.64
C LEU A 36 -4.40 12.35 0.79
N VAL A 37 -3.09 12.38 1.03
CA VAL A 37 -2.51 12.14 2.36
C VAL A 37 -1.86 13.41 2.89
N LEU A 38 -2.28 13.81 4.10
CA LEU A 38 -1.72 14.94 4.83
C LEU A 38 -0.58 14.45 5.71
N VAL A 39 0.63 14.93 5.42
CA VAL A 39 1.84 14.60 6.18
C VAL A 39 2.31 15.88 6.89
N PRO A 40 2.75 15.83 8.14
CA PRO A 40 3.28 17.01 8.80
C PRO A 40 4.66 17.38 8.22
N ALA A 41 4.95 18.67 8.08
CA ALA A 41 6.18 19.15 7.44
C ALA A 41 7.47 18.78 8.22
N ASP A 42 7.34 18.45 9.50
CA ASP A 42 8.42 17.95 10.37
C ASP A 42 8.57 16.42 10.36
N ALA A 43 7.84 15.71 9.49
CA ALA A 43 7.99 14.27 9.32
C ALA A 43 9.46 13.90 9.05
N GLU A 44 9.95 12.93 9.81
CA GLU A 44 11.34 12.48 9.71
C GLU A 44 11.58 11.80 8.36
N VAL A 45 12.75 12.03 7.79
CA VAL A 45 13.19 11.30 6.59
C VAL A 45 13.42 9.84 6.98
N ASP A 46 13.11 8.93 6.07
CA ASP A 46 13.09 7.48 6.27
C ASP A 46 12.02 6.98 7.27
N SER A 47 11.05 7.82 7.63
CA SER A 47 9.87 7.39 8.38
C SER A 47 8.75 6.84 7.49
N VAL A 48 7.94 5.93 8.06
CA VAL A 48 6.74 5.39 7.41
C VAL A 48 5.60 6.40 7.54
N ILE A 49 5.12 6.91 6.40
CA ILE A 49 4.03 7.90 6.35
C ILE A 49 2.66 7.27 6.05
N PHE A 50 2.64 6.12 5.37
CA PHE A 50 1.41 5.47 4.95
C PHE A 50 1.62 3.96 4.76
N ARG A 51 0.54 3.18 4.86
CA ARG A 51 0.56 1.73 4.63
C ARG A 51 -0.45 1.37 3.55
N LEU A 52 0.06 0.87 2.44
CA LEU A 52 -0.74 0.40 1.31
C LEU A 52 -1.15 -1.04 1.52
N ARG A 53 -2.32 -1.40 1.00
CA ARG A 53 -2.82 -2.77 0.96
C ARG A 53 -3.40 -3.08 -0.41
N ALA A 54 -3.13 -4.29 -0.89
CA ALA A 54 -3.73 -4.82 -2.11
C ALA A 54 -4.04 -6.32 -1.94
N THR A 55 -5.00 -6.77 -2.73
CA THR A 55 -5.47 -8.15 -2.78
C THR A 55 -5.55 -8.61 -4.22
N ASP A 56 -5.28 -9.90 -4.44
CA ASP A 56 -5.47 -10.55 -5.72
C ASP A 56 -6.51 -11.67 -5.58
N GLN A 57 -7.41 -11.78 -6.56
CA GLN A 57 -8.44 -12.82 -6.59
C GLN A 57 -7.87 -14.16 -7.09
N ASP A 58 -6.85 -14.12 -7.95
CA ASP A 58 -6.22 -15.32 -8.53
C ASP A 58 -5.15 -15.92 -7.61
N ALA A 59 -4.92 -15.30 -6.45
CA ALA A 59 -3.95 -15.71 -5.42
C ALA A 59 -2.50 -15.78 -5.93
N ASP A 60 -2.16 -14.92 -6.89
CA ASP A 60 -0.81 -14.78 -7.44
C ASP A 60 0.07 -13.90 -6.54
N PHE A 61 0.66 -14.54 -5.52
CA PHE A 61 1.52 -13.90 -4.53
C PHE A 61 3.01 -14.26 -4.75
N PRO A 62 3.95 -13.38 -4.37
CA PRO A 62 3.76 -12.10 -3.70
C PRO A 62 3.43 -10.94 -4.65
N LEU A 63 2.61 -10.00 -4.18
CA LEU A 63 2.38 -8.73 -4.88
C LEU A 63 3.53 -7.77 -4.59
N VAL A 64 4.05 -7.14 -5.64
CA VAL A 64 5.14 -6.17 -5.59
C VAL A 64 4.58 -4.79 -5.83
N PHE A 65 4.85 -3.86 -4.92
CA PHE A 65 4.47 -2.46 -5.07
C PHE A 65 5.68 -1.65 -5.55
N GLU A 66 5.43 -0.74 -6.49
CA GLU A 66 6.44 0.09 -7.14
C GLU A 66 5.90 1.51 -7.32
N VAL A 67 6.78 2.51 -7.29
CA VAL A 67 6.41 3.89 -7.66
C VAL A 67 6.47 4.01 -9.18
N ALA A 68 5.33 4.29 -9.80
CA ALA A 68 5.25 4.55 -11.23
C ALA A 68 5.59 6.02 -11.51
N ALA A 69 6.76 6.22 -12.13
CA ALA A 69 7.23 7.46 -12.75
C ALA A 69 7.08 8.75 -11.91
N THR A 70 8.16 9.16 -11.25
CA THR A 70 8.31 10.52 -10.70
C THR A 70 9.61 11.15 -11.17
N ILE A 71 9.57 12.44 -11.53
CA ILE A 71 10.74 13.23 -11.93
C ILE A 71 11.75 13.33 -10.77
N THR A 72 11.25 13.33 -9.53
CA THR A 72 12.04 13.19 -8.30
C THR A 72 11.28 12.33 -7.30
N PRO A 73 11.77 11.13 -6.94
CA PRO A 73 11.10 10.28 -5.96
C PRO A 73 11.22 10.93 -4.58
N VAL A 74 10.09 11.36 -4.03
CA VAL A 74 9.96 11.88 -2.65
C VAL A 74 9.67 10.76 -1.67
N VAL A 75 9.22 9.61 -2.19
CA VAL A 75 8.84 8.43 -1.43
C VAL A 75 9.52 7.18 -1.99
N ARG A 76 9.80 6.23 -1.10
CA ARG A 76 10.21 4.85 -1.37
C ARG A 76 9.08 3.93 -0.91
N ILE A 77 8.94 2.78 -1.55
CA ILE A 77 8.00 1.74 -1.13
C ILE A 77 8.79 0.52 -0.67
N ASP A 78 8.50 0.06 0.54
CA ASP A 78 9.07 -1.15 1.13
C ASP A 78 7.98 -2.22 1.22
N ASN A 79 8.15 -3.29 0.44
CA ASN A 79 7.20 -4.40 0.38
C ASN A 79 7.30 -5.26 1.64
N LEU A 80 6.16 -5.53 2.27
CA LEU A 80 6.09 -6.44 3.42
C LEU A 80 5.87 -7.87 2.94
N PRO A 81 6.36 -8.87 3.70
CA PRO A 81 6.19 -10.27 3.31
C PRO A 81 4.70 -10.62 3.25
N CYS A 82 4.25 -11.07 2.09
CA CYS A 82 2.92 -11.62 1.91
C CYS A 82 2.98 -13.04 1.35
N THR A 83 2.01 -13.86 1.75
CA THR A 83 1.95 -15.30 1.45
C THR A 83 0.53 -15.70 1.10
N LEU A 84 0.35 -16.88 0.52
CA LEU A 84 -0.97 -17.44 0.21
C LEU A 84 -1.92 -17.54 1.41
N TYR A 85 -1.38 -17.65 2.64
CA TYR A 85 -2.17 -17.65 3.87
C TYR A 85 -2.78 -16.28 4.16
N ASN A 86 -2.03 -15.21 3.86
CA ASN A 86 -2.45 -13.83 4.02
C ASN A 86 -2.76 -13.24 2.65
N LYS A 87 -4.00 -13.43 2.19
CA LYS A 87 -4.50 -12.94 0.88
C LYS A 87 -4.42 -11.41 0.68
N VAL A 88 -3.95 -10.68 1.69
CA VAL A 88 -3.75 -9.24 1.67
C VAL A 88 -2.26 -8.95 1.76
N CYS A 89 -1.68 -8.43 0.69
CA CYS A 89 -0.31 -7.92 0.67
C CYS A 89 -0.28 -6.47 1.14
N GLN A 90 0.83 -6.08 1.76
CA GLN A 90 0.99 -4.75 2.34
C GLN A 90 2.34 -4.17 1.96
N ALA A 91 2.43 -2.84 1.91
CA ALA A 91 3.68 -2.14 1.71
C ALA A 91 3.70 -0.84 2.51
N ASN A 92 4.88 -0.48 3.00
CA ASN A 92 5.10 0.77 3.70
C ASN A 92 5.55 1.84 2.70
N VAL A 93 4.93 3.00 2.76
CA VAL A 93 5.38 4.20 2.03
C VAL A 93 6.28 4.99 2.95
N ILE A 94 7.53 5.13 2.55
CA ILE A 94 8.59 5.75 3.34
C ILE A 94 8.98 7.07 2.68
N LEU A 95 9.10 8.12 3.48
CA LEU A 95 9.52 9.43 3.00
C LEU A 95 11.05 9.45 2.77
N THR A 96 11.52 9.78 1.58
CA THR A 96 12.98 9.87 1.29
C THR A 96 13.51 11.30 1.30
N LYS A 97 12.61 12.30 1.26
CA LYS A 97 12.98 13.72 1.28
C LYS A 97 12.02 14.51 2.16
N ARG A 98 12.55 15.54 2.83
CA ARG A 98 11.71 16.47 3.59
C ARG A 98 10.73 17.18 2.66
N LEU A 99 9.48 17.25 3.11
CA LEU A 99 8.41 17.91 2.38
C LEU A 99 8.39 19.41 2.69
N MET A 100 8.07 20.23 1.70
CA MET A 100 7.89 21.66 1.90
C MET A 100 6.39 21.96 2.11
N PRO A 101 6.01 22.66 3.19
CA PRO A 101 4.62 22.98 3.47
C PRO A 101 4.02 23.79 2.31
N GLY A 102 2.79 23.46 1.91
CA GLY A 102 2.09 24.13 0.80
C GLY A 102 2.44 23.61 -0.60
N ARG A 103 3.34 22.62 -0.72
CA ARG A 103 3.62 21.94 -1.99
C ARG A 103 2.87 20.61 -2.07
N LEU A 104 2.19 20.38 -3.20
CA LEU A 104 1.60 19.08 -3.55
C LEU A 104 2.64 18.23 -4.26
N HIS A 105 2.69 16.95 -3.88
CA HIS A 105 3.54 15.94 -4.46
C HIS A 105 2.66 14.83 -5.01
N ASP A 106 2.44 14.86 -6.32
CA ASP A 106 1.68 13.85 -7.05
C ASP A 106 2.62 12.76 -7.56
N PHE A 107 2.23 11.51 -7.36
CA PHE A 107 2.92 10.34 -7.89
C PHE A 107 1.90 9.22 -8.15
N ALA A 108 2.30 8.22 -8.92
CA ALA A 108 1.50 7.02 -9.10
C ALA A 108 2.17 5.85 -8.39
N VAL A 109 1.35 5.00 -7.76
CA VAL A 109 1.79 3.72 -7.20
C VAL A 109 1.22 2.61 -8.05
N ARG A 110 2.05 1.64 -8.40
CA ARG A 110 1.66 0.46 -9.16
C ARG A 110 1.85 -0.78 -8.30
N VAL A 111 0.85 -1.66 -8.31
CA VAL A 111 0.95 -3.02 -7.79
C VAL A 111 1.06 -3.98 -8.97
N ARG A 112 1.97 -4.95 -8.85
CA ARG A 112 2.25 -5.97 -9.86
C ARG A 112 2.23 -7.35 -9.22
N ASP A 113 1.67 -8.32 -9.93
CA ASP A 113 1.66 -9.72 -9.53
C ASP A 113 2.85 -10.50 -10.14
N THR A 114 2.91 -11.81 -9.92
CA THR A 114 3.92 -12.68 -10.52
C THR A 114 3.66 -13.02 -11.99
N LYS A 115 2.41 -12.91 -12.47
CA LYS A 115 2.03 -13.25 -13.86
C LYS A 115 2.21 -12.08 -14.84
N GLY A 116 2.40 -10.86 -14.34
CA GLY A 116 2.57 -9.64 -15.12
C GLY A 116 1.35 -8.73 -15.16
N ASP A 117 0.23 -9.09 -14.53
CA ASP A 117 -0.89 -8.19 -14.32
C ASP A 117 -0.50 -7.08 -13.33
N SER A 118 -0.98 -5.88 -13.63
CA SER A 118 -0.69 -4.72 -12.80
C SER A 118 -1.86 -3.76 -12.75
N ASN A 119 -1.88 -2.99 -11.67
CA ASN A 119 -2.86 -1.94 -11.45
C ASN A 119 -2.16 -0.72 -10.86
N SER A 120 -2.59 0.46 -11.26
CA SER A 120 -1.98 1.73 -10.86
C SER A 120 -3.00 2.64 -10.21
N MET A 121 -2.57 3.34 -9.17
CA MET A 121 -3.35 4.29 -8.40
C MET A 121 -2.60 5.62 -8.33
N GLN A 122 -3.31 6.72 -8.56
CA GLN A 122 -2.74 8.05 -8.39
C GLN A 122 -2.81 8.42 -6.91
N ALA A 123 -1.72 8.97 -6.39
CA ALA A 123 -1.61 9.39 -5.00
C ALA A 123 -1.03 10.80 -4.89
N THR A 124 -1.62 11.59 -4.01
CA THR A 124 -1.17 12.96 -3.73
C THR A 124 -0.78 13.08 -2.26
N ILE A 125 0.41 13.60 -2.01
CA ILE A 125 0.87 13.98 -0.67
C ILE A 125 0.90 15.50 -0.56
N SER A 126 0.36 16.01 0.55
CA SER A 126 0.46 17.43 0.91
C SER A 126 1.08 17.59 2.29
N ALA A 127 2.08 18.47 2.37
CA ALA A 127 2.68 18.82 3.65
C ALA A 127 1.88 19.91 4.36
N THR A 128 1.51 19.62 5.61
CA THR A 128 0.81 20.54 6.49
C THR A 128 1.77 21.22 7.45
N ASN A 129 1.47 22.45 7.85
CA ASN A 129 2.24 23.19 8.86
C ASN A 129 1.90 22.75 10.30
N ALA A 130 1.40 21.52 10.47
CA ALA A 130 1.07 20.94 11.76
C ALA A 130 2.35 20.43 12.43
N THR A 131 3.21 21.35 12.88
CA THR A 131 4.32 21.03 13.78
C THR A 131 3.74 20.82 15.18
N THR A 132 3.26 19.62 15.45
CA THR A 132 2.76 19.33 16.79
C THR A 132 3.95 18.89 17.64
N SER A 133 4.51 19.82 18.43
CA SER A 133 5.59 19.49 19.36
C SER A 133 5.22 18.25 20.19
N ARG A 134 6.15 17.30 20.34
CA ARG A 134 5.97 16.10 21.18
C ARG A 134 5.52 16.48 22.59
N ASP A 135 6.02 17.59 23.12
CA ASP A 135 5.69 18.09 24.46
C ASP A 135 4.23 18.55 24.57
N LYS A 136 3.59 18.89 23.44
CA LYS A 136 2.18 19.27 23.36
C LYS A 136 1.25 18.07 23.17
N ILE A 137 1.70 17.01 22.50
CA ILE A 137 0.94 15.74 22.36
C ILE A 137 0.97 14.96 23.67
N PHE A 138 2.11 15.00 24.35
CA PHE A 138 2.37 14.22 25.55
C PHE A 138 2.78 15.12 26.73
N PRO A 139 1.90 16.01 27.20
CA PRO A 139 2.22 16.99 28.22
C PRO A 139 2.58 16.38 29.59
N HIS A 140 2.30 15.09 29.78
CA HIS A 140 2.47 14.39 31.06
C HIS A 140 3.26 13.08 30.95
N ILE A 141 4.04 12.84 29.88
CA ILE A 141 4.93 11.67 29.91
C ILE A 141 6.10 12.00 30.84
N PRO A 142 6.28 11.28 31.97
CA PRO A 142 7.51 11.39 32.74
C PRO A 142 8.66 10.88 31.87
N SER A 143 9.69 11.70 31.69
CA SER A 143 10.92 11.32 30.96
C SER A 143 11.67 10.15 31.58
N LEU A 144 11.37 9.83 32.85
CA LEU A 144 12.01 8.78 33.63
C LEU A 144 10.95 7.93 34.31
N ILE A 145 10.78 6.68 33.85
CA ILE A 145 10.03 5.66 34.57
C ILE A 145 11.05 4.83 35.35
N MET A 146 11.20 5.10 36.65
CA MET A 146 12.01 4.25 37.53
C MET A 146 11.16 3.03 37.90
N ILE A 147 11.55 1.87 37.38
CA ILE A 147 10.91 0.59 37.70
C ILE A 147 11.70 0.01 38.88
N PRO A 148 11.10 -0.11 40.08
CA PRO A 148 11.80 -0.65 41.23
C PRO A 148 12.05 -2.15 41.06
N GLU A 149 13.28 -2.57 41.34
CA GLU A 149 13.73 -3.95 41.28
C GLU A 149 13.38 -4.71 42.57
N VAL A 150 12.10 -4.78 42.94
CA VAL A 150 11.70 -5.61 44.08
C VAL A 150 11.36 -7.03 43.64
N ARG A 151 12.35 -7.90 43.79
CA ARG A 151 12.17 -9.34 43.95
C ARG A 151 12.09 -9.66 45.46
N ASN A 152 11.03 -10.37 45.83
CA ASN A 152 10.85 -11.28 46.98
C ASN A 152 10.03 -10.87 48.23
N TYR A 153 8.99 -11.70 48.42
CA TYR A 153 8.42 -12.33 49.63
C TYR A 153 8.28 -11.48 50.89
N SER A 154 7.05 -11.13 51.25
CA SER A 154 6.37 -11.66 52.45
C SER A 154 5.05 -10.92 52.77
N ARG A 155 4.08 -11.70 53.26
CA ARG A 155 2.86 -11.31 53.99
C ARG A 155 1.70 -10.72 53.18
N PHE A 156 0.85 -11.63 52.70
CA PHE A 156 -0.58 -11.44 52.88
C PHE A 156 -0.90 -11.78 54.34
N PHE A 157 -1.30 -10.77 55.12
CA PHE A 157 -2.15 -10.95 56.29
C PHE A 157 -3.59 -11.13 55.82
#